data_AF-K8XDK4-F1
#
_entry.id   AF-K8XDK4-F1
#
_cell.length_a   1.000
_cell.length_b   1.000
_cell.length_c   1.000
_cell.angle_alpha   90.00
_cell.angle_beta   90.00
_cell.angle_gamma   90.00
#
_symmetry.space_group_name_H-M   'P 1'
#
loop_
_entity.id
_entity.type
_entity.pdbx_description
1 polymer ?
#
loop_
_entity_poly.entity_id
_entity_poly.type
_entity_poly.pdbx_seq_one_letter_code
_entity_poly.pdbx_strand_id
1 'polypeptide(L)'
;LTGAIAEYEHLLDDRRRILGSDHPDTLTTRSDLAAFRGKRRDLTGAIAEYEHLLDDQRRILGNDHPQTLTNRGNLAYLRGESGDLSGAITEYEHLLDDRRRILGDDHPDTLNNRGNLAAFRGENGDPAGAIAEYQRLLDDCRRILGGDHPDTLNTRGNIANWRGHSGDLTGAIAE
;
A
#
# COMPACT_ATOMS: atom_id res chain seq x y z
N LEU A 1 -11.45 -17.13 3.81
CA LEU A 1 -10.11 -16.69 4.28
C LEU A 1 -9.36 -17.82 5.00
N THR A 2 -9.90 -18.45 6.05
CA THR A 2 -9.19 -19.53 6.76
C THR A 2 -8.78 -20.72 5.87
N GLY A 3 -9.68 -21.21 5.00
CA GLY A 3 -9.33 -22.28 4.05
C GLY A 3 -8.28 -21.87 3.03
N ALA A 4 -8.30 -20.62 2.53
CA ALA A 4 -7.30 -20.11 1.61
C ALA A 4 -5.90 -20.01 2.26
N ILE A 5 -5.83 -19.61 3.53
CA ILE A 5 -4.55 -19.55 4.25
C ILE A 5 -3.95 -20.95 4.39
N ALA A 6 -4.74 -21.96 4.79
CA ALA A 6 -4.25 -23.33 4.93
C ALA A 6 -3.72 -23.89 3.60
N GLU A 7 -4.43 -23.67 2.48
CA GLU A 7 -3.95 -24.08 1.15
C GLU A 7 -2.65 -23.37 0.76
N TYR A 8 -2.51 -22.08 1.07
CA TYR A 8 -1.29 -21.33 0.79
C TYR A 8 -0.12 -21.74 1.70
N GLU A 9 -0.38 -22.16 2.95
CA GLU A 9 0.62 -22.73 3.84
C GLU A 9 1.15 -24.07 3.29
N HIS A 10 0.25 -24.96 2.84
CA HIS A 10 0.63 -26.19 2.15
C HIS A 10 1.42 -25.91 0.85
N LEU A 11 0.95 -24.95 0.05
CA LEU A 11 1.66 -24.52 -1.16
C LEU A 11 3.05 -23.96 -0.84
N LEU A 12 3.19 -23.22 0.26
CA LEU A 12 4.48 -22.67 0.69
C LEU A 12 5.46 -23.79 1.05
N ASP A 13 5.00 -24.81 1.77
CA ASP A 13 5.83 -25.95 2.14
C ASP A 13 6.28 -26.74 0.91
N ASP A 14 5.38 -26.98 -0.05
CA ASP A 14 5.74 -27.62 -1.31
C ASP A 14 6.71 -26.80 -2.15
N ARG A 15 6.50 -25.48 -2.27
CA ARG A 15 7.41 -24.58 -3.00
C ARG A 15 8.78 -24.49 -2.34
N ARG A 16 8.85 -24.42 -1.01
CA ARG A 16 10.13 -24.49 -0.27
C ARG A 16 10.87 -25.78 -0.52
N ARG A 17 10.17 -26.93 -0.51
CA ARG A 17 10.75 -28.25 -0.74
C ARG A 17 11.23 -28.45 -2.18
N ILE A 18 10.47 -27.98 -3.16
CA ILE A 18 10.72 -28.26 -4.59
C ILE A 18 11.61 -27.17 -5.21
N LEU A 19 11.31 -25.90 -4.96
CA LEU A 19 11.93 -24.75 -5.62
C LEU A 19 12.99 -24.07 -4.75
N GLY A 20 12.92 -24.27 -3.43
CA GLY A 20 13.76 -23.59 -2.45
C GLY A 20 13.16 -22.28 -1.92
N SER A 21 13.68 -21.81 -0.79
CA SER A 21 13.22 -20.63 -0.07
C SER A 21 13.37 -19.32 -0.86
N ASP A 22 14.40 -19.25 -1.70
CA ASP A 22 14.77 -18.04 -2.44
C ASP A 22 14.07 -17.93 -3.81
N HIS A 23 13.30 -18.94 -4.21
CA HIS A 23 12.63 -18.94 -5.51
C HIS A 23 11.51 -17.86 -5.58
N PRO A 24 11.38 -17.10 -6.68
CA PRO A 24 10.36 -16.04 -6.82
C PRO A 24 8.93 -16.48 -6.49
N ASP A 25 8.53 -17.68 -6.91
CA ASP A 25 7.21 -18.22 -6.57
C ASP A 25 7.04 -18.50 -5.07
N THR A 26 8.10 -18.91 -4.38
CA THR A 26 8.10 -19.09 -2.92
C THR A 26 7.94 -17.75 -2.21
N LEU A 27 8.67 -16.72 -2.67
CA LEU A 27 8.56 -15.35 -2.14
C LEU A 27 7.15 -14.77 -2.40
N THR A 28 6.56 -15.07 -3.55
CA THR A 28 5.19 -14.66 -3.90
C THR A 28 4.16 -15.31 -2.97
N THR A 29 4.26 -16.61 -2.68
CA THR A 29 3.36 -17.28 -1.72
C THR A 29 3.47 -16.67 -0.32
N ARG A 30 4.69 -16.35 0.14
CA ARG A 30 4.89 -15.68 1.43
C ARG A 30 4.21 -14.32 1.47
N SER A 31 4.33 -13.55 0.39
CA SER A 31 3.66 -12.26 0.22
C SER A 31 2.14 -12.39 0.36
N ASP A 32 1.55 -13.38 -0.32
CA ASP A 32 0.10 -13.63 -0.28
C ASP A 32 -0.37 -14.04 1.12
N LEU A 33 0.39 -14.90 1.81
CA LEU A 33 0.10 -15.28 3.20
C LEU A 33 0.15 -14.10 4.16
N ALA A 34 1.16 -13.23 4.05
CA ALA A 34 1.25 -12.00 4.84
C ALA A 34 0.05 -11.07 4.57
N ALA A 35 -0.34 -10.90 3.30
CA ALA A 35 -1.53 -10.15 2.93
C ALA A 35 -2.82 -10.74 3.52
N PHE A 36 -2.99 -12.07 3.50
CA PHE A 36 -4.16 -12.73 4.08
C PHE A 36 -4.24 -12.59 5.60
N ARG A 37 -3.10 -12.63 6.30
CA ARG A 37 -3.03 -12.34 7.74
C ARG A 37 -3.50 -10.92 8.05
N GLY A 38 -3.00 -9.94 7.30
CA GLY A 38 -3.42 -8.54 7.43
C GLY A 38 -4.92 -8.36 7.21
N LYS A 39 -5.49 -9.00 6.16
CA LYS A 39 -6.94 -9.01 5.89
C LYS A 39 -7.77 -9.65 7.00
N ARG A 40 -7.19 -10.54 7.82
CA ARG A 40 -7.82 -11.13 9.00
C ARG A 40 -7.60 -10.30 10.28
N ARG A 41 -7.03 -9.10 10.16
CA ARG A 41 -6.65 -8.23 11.28
C ARG A 41 -5.58 -8.83 12.21
N ASP A 42 -4.85 -9.85 11.75
CA ASP A 42 -3.58 -10.26 12.36
C ASP A 42 -2.47 -9.33 11.86
N LEU A 43 -2.50 -8.08 12.33
CA LEU A 43 -1.55 -7.05 11.90
C LEU A 43 -0.12 -7.39 12.34
N THR A 44 0.05 -7.84 13.58
CA THR A 44 1.36 -8.21 14.13
C THR A 44 2.00 -9.36 13.35
N GLY A 45 1.25 -10.42 13.06
CA GLY A 45 1.76 -11.54 12.27
C GLY A 45 2.06 -11.15 10.83
N ALA A 46 1.21 -10.32 10.21
CA ALA A 46 1.44 -9.84 8.85
C ALA A 46 2.69 -8.95 8.74
N ILE A 47 2.88 -8.02 9.69
CA ILE A 47 4.06 -7.15 9.76
C ILE A 47 5.34 -7.98 9.86
N ALA A 48 5.40 -8.93 10.79
CA ALA A 48 6.57 -9.77 10.99
C ALA A 48 6.92 -10.60 9.73
N GLU A 49 5.91 -11.17 9.05
CA GLU A 49 6.12 -11.91 7.81
C GLU A 49 6.63 -11.02 6.67
N TYR A 50 6.09 -9.81 6.54
CA TYR A 50 6.57 -8.85 5.54
C TYR A 50 7.99 -8.37 5.83
N GLU A 51 8.37 -8.15 7.08
CA GLU A 51 9.74 -7.79 7.47
C GLU A 51 10.74 -8.88 7.04
N HIS A 52 10.47 -10.13 7.42
CA HIS A 52 11.30 -11.26 7.00
C HIS A 52 11.32 -11.47 5.48
N LEU A 53 10.18 -11.29 4.82
CA LEU A 53 10.10 -11.41 3.36
C LEU A 53 10.90 -10.30 2.67
N LEU A 54 10.84 -9.07 3.16
CA LEU A 54 11.57 -7.95 2.57
C LEU A 54 13.08 -8.09 2.73
N ASP A 55 13.56 -8.64 3.85
CA ASP A 55 15.00 -8.92 4.00
C ASP A 55 15.49 -9.91 2.93
N ASP A 56 14.72 -10.97 2.66
CA ASP A 56 15.03 -11.91 1.58
C ASP A 56 14.89 -11.26 0.19
N GLN A 57 13.82 -10.52 -0.07
CA GLN A 57 13.60 -9.86 -1.37
C GLN A 57 14.69 -8.84 -1.69
N ARG A 58 15.14 -8.05 -0.70
CA ARG A 58 16.25 -7.10 -0.88
C ARG A 58 17.55 -7.80 -1.23
N ARG A 59 17.84 -8.95 -0.60
CA ARG A 59 19.04 -9.77 -0.89
C ARG A 59 18.98 -10.45 -2.25
N ILE A 60 17.83 -11.00 -2.63
CA ILE A 60 17.67 -11.87 -3.80
C ILE A 60 17.31 -11.08 -5.06
N LEU A 61 16.31 -10.20 -4.95
CA LEU A 61 15.72 -9.48 -6.08
C LEU A 61 16.27 -8.05 -6.19
N GLY A 62 16.71 -7.48 -5.07
CA GLY A 62 17.16 -6.09 -4.97
C GLY A 62 16.05 -5.12 -4.53
N ASN A 63 16.45 -3.93 -4.10
CA ASN A 63 15.56 -2.89 -3.57
C ASN A 63 14.56 -2.36 -4.60
N ASP A 64 14.98 -2.28 -5.86
CA ASP A 64 14.22 -1.68 -6.97
C ASP A 64 13.28 -2.68 -7.66
N HIS A 65 13.30 -3.96 -7.27
CA HIS A 65 12.45 -4.97 -7.89
C HIS A 65 10.97 -4.69 -7.60
N PRO A 66 10.06 -4.81 -8.60
CA PRO A 66 8.65 -4.49 -8.42
C PRO A 66 8.00 -5.15 -7.20
N GLN A 67 8.23 -6.45 -6.99
CA GLN A 67 7.68 -7.15 -5.81
C GLN A 67 8.22 -6.60 -4.48
N THR A 68 9.50 -6.16 -4.43
CA THR A 68 10.08 -5.53 -3.23
C THR A 68 9.37 -4.21 -2.95
N LEU A 69 9.17 -3.38 -3.98
CA LEU A 69 8.48 -2.09 -3.86
C LEU A 69 7.00 -2.24 -3.48
N THR A 70 6.32 -3.25 -4.01
CA THR A 70 4.93 -3.59 -3.62
C THR A 70 4.87 -3.95 -2.13
N ASN A 71 5.77 -4.83 -1.67
CA ASN A 71 5.76 -5.32 -0.30
C ASN A 71 6.21 -4.29 0.73
N ARG A 72 7.09 -3.35 0.35
CA ARG A 72 7.39 -2.16 1.16
C ARG A 72 6.14 -1.34 1.43
N GLY A 73 5.33 -1.09 0.40
CA GLY A 73 4.06 -0.38 0.53
C GLY A 73 3.06 -1.13 1.43
N ASN A 74 2.95 -2.46 1.26
CA ASN A 74 2.08 -3.27 2.11
C ASN A 74 2.51 -3.25 3.58
N LEU A 75 3.81 -3.33 3.86
CA LEU A 75 4.33 -3.23 5.22
C LEU A 75 4.06 -1.83 5.83
N ALA A 76 4.31 -0.76 5.07
CA ALA A 76 4.04 0.61 5.51
C ALA A 76 2.55 0.82 5.83
N TYR A 77 1.66 0.30 4.98
CA TYR A 77 0.22 0.32 5.22
C TYR A 77 -0.15 -0.36 6.55
N LEU A 78 0.34 -1.58 6.77
CA LEU A 78 0.03 -2.34 7.99
C LEU A 78 0.59 -1.68 9.25
N ARG A 79 1.78 -1.06 9.17
CA ARG A 79 2.34 -0.29 10.28
C ARG A 79 1.45 0.91 10.64
N GLY A 80 0.98 1.65 9.64
CA GLY A 80 0.03 2.74 9.85
C GLY A 80 -1.28 2.27 10.49
N GLU A 81 -1.86 1.19 9.97
CA GLU A 81 -3.06 0.54 10.56
C GLU A 81 -2.86 0.04 12.00
N SER A 82 -1.61 -0.27 12.38
CA SER A 82 -1.24 -0.66 13.75
C SER A 82 -0.96 0.54 14.68
N GLY A 83 -1.05 1.76 14.17
CA GLY A 83 -0.86 3.01 14.91
C GLY A 83 0.50 3.68 14.71
N ASP A 84 1.42 3.08 13.96
CA ASP A 84 2.71 3.71 13.61
C ASP A 84 2.56 4.61 12.37
N LEU A 85 1.80 5.70 12.53
CA LEU A 85 1.52 6.66 11.46
C LEU A 85 2.80 7.34 10.96
N SER A 86 3.67 7.77 11.88
CA SER A 86 4.94 8.45 11.53
C SER A 86 5.89 7.53 10.76
N GLY A 87 6.03 6.27 11.18
CA GLY A 87 6.84 5.28 10.47
C GLY A 87 6.27 4.94 9.09
N ALA A 88 4.95 4.81 8.99
CA ALA A 88 4.26 4.60 7.71
C ALA A 88 4.48 5.76 6.74
N ILE A 89 4.29 7.02 7.19
CA ILE A 89 4.53 8.22 6.39
C ILE A 89 5.96 8.25 5.87
N THR A 90 6.94 8.04 6.75
CA THR A 90 8.37 8.05 6.39
C THR A 90 8.68 7.00 5.32
N GLU A 91 8.18 5.77 5.47
CA GLU A 91 8.40 4.71 4.47
C GLU A 91 7.70 5.03 3.15
N TYR A 92 6.47 5.60 3.18
CA TYR A 92 5.76 6.01 1.98
C TYR A 92 6.44 7.17 1.24
N GLU A 93 7.11 8.09 1.92
CA GLU A 93 7.92 9.14 1.30
C GLU A 93 9.13 8.55 0.58
N HIS A 94 9.89 7.68 1.24
CA HIS A 94 11.01 6.98 0.60
C HIS A 94 10.56 6.12 -0.59
N LEU A 95 9.44 5.40 -0.43
CA LEU A 95 8.89 4.58 -1.50
C LEU A 95 8.35 5.42 -2.67
N LEU A 96 7.84 6.62 -2.40
CA LEU A 96 7.40 7.55 -3.44
C LEU A 96 8.58 7.97 -4.32
N ASP A 97 9.72 8.33 -3.71
CA ASP A 97 10.92 8.73 -4.43
C ASP A 97 11.45 7.58 -5.32
N ASP A 98 11.46 6.36 -4.78
CA ASP A 98 11.85 5.17 -5.55
C ASP A 98 10.87 4.89 -6.70
N ARG A 99 9.56 4.91 -6.46
CA ARG A 99 8.55 4.67 -7.50
C ARG A 99 8.58 5.75 -8.58
N ARG A 100 8.79 7.01 -8.23
CA ARG A 100 8.99 8.09 -9.21
C ARG A 100 10.20 7.85 -10.09
N ARG A 101 11.33 7.48 -9.49
CA ARG A 101 12.57 7.20 -10.21
C ARG A 101 12.45 5.99 -11.15
N ILE A 102 11.74 4.94 -10.72
CA ILE A 102 11.71 3.65 -11.43
C ILE A 102 10.53 3.56 -12.41
N LEU A 103 9.36 3.99 -11.99
CA LEU A 103 8.09 3.81 -12.72
C LEU A 103 7.57 5.11 -13.34
N GLY A 104 7.98 6.27 -12.81
CA GLY A 104 7.47 7.58 -13.20
C GLY A 104 6.27 8.04 -12.36
N ASP A 105 5.94 9.33 -12.46
CA ASP A 105 4.86 9.98 -11.70
C ASP A 105 3.46 9.45 -12.07
N ASP A 106 3.25 9.08 -13.33
CA ASP A 106 1.94 8.68 -13.86
C ASP A 106 1.64 7.18 -13.66
N HIS A 107 2.58 6.40 -13.13
CA HIS A 107 2.37 4.97 -12.93
C HIS A 107 1.33 4.71 -11.82
N PRO A 108 0.42 3.73 -11.99
CA PRO A 108 -0.62 3.42 -11.00
C PRO A 108 -0.09 3.22 -9.57
N ASP A 109 1.03 2.49 -9.42
CA ASP A 109 1.64 2.30 -8.10
C ASP A 109 2.17 3.60 -7.47
N THR A 110 2.62 4.56 -8.28
CA THR A 110 3.06 5.89 -7.80
C THR A 110 1.84 6.71 -7.36
N LEU A 111 0.76 6.69 -8.13
CA LEU A 111 -0.50 7.35 -7.79
C LEU A 111 -1.11 6.78 -6.49
N ASN A 112 -1.16 5.45 -6.37
CA ASN A 112 -1.64 4.77 -5.16
C ASN A 112 -0.77 5.10 -3.94
N ASN A 113 0.56 5.19 -4.11
CA ASN A 113 1.46 5.62 -3.03
C ASN A 113 1.14 7.03 -2.52
N ARG A 114 0.86 7.97 -3.43
CA ARG A 114 0.47 9.34 -3.07
C ARG A 114 -0.84 9.37 -2.28
N GLY A 115 -1.82 8.55 -2.69
CA GLY A 115 -3.07 8.40 -1.96
C GLY A 115 -2.87 7.92 -0.52
N ASN A 116 -2.11 6.83 -0.34
CA ASN A 116 -1.82 6.32 1.00
C ASN A 116 -1.04 7.31 1.86
N LEU A 117 -0.07 8.02 1.29
CA LEU A 117 0.68 9.06 1.99
C LEU A 117 -0.25 10.22 2.44
N ALA A 118 -1.18 10.65 1.59
CA ALA A 118 -2.16 11.67 1.94
C ALA A 118 -3.11 11.19 3.05
N ALA A 119 -3.58 9.94 3.00
CA ALA A 119 -4.39 9.33 4.05
C ALA A 119 -3.68 9.41 5.41
N PHE A 120 -2.47 8.86 5.50
CA PHE A 120 -1.74 8.78 6.76
C PHE A 120 -1.34 10.16 7.30
N ARG A 121 -1.03 11.14 6.43
CA ARG A 121 -0.80 12.53 6.88
C ARG A 121 -2.06 13.14 7.49
N GLY A 122 -3.23 12.90 6.89
CA GLY A 122 -4.51 13.32 7.45
C GLY A 122 -4.77 12.69 8.82
N GLU A 123 -4.57 11.38 8.94
CA GLU A 123 -4.73 10.63 10.20
C GLU A 123 -3.74 11.11 11.27
N ASN A 124 -2.55 11.55 10.85
CA ASN A 124 -1.52 12.12 11.72
C ASN A 124 -1.75 13.61 12.03
N GLY A 125 -2.98 14.11 11.83
CA GLY A 125 -3.40 15.45 12.27
C GLY A 125 -3.29 16.56 11.22
N ASP A 126 -3.07 16.24 9.95
CA ASP A 126 -3.05 17.21 8.84
C ASP A 126 -4.16 16.94 7.79
N PRO A 127 -5.44 17.09 8.15
CA PRO A 127 -6.55 16.84 7.23
C PRO A 127 -6.58 17.85 6.07
N ALA A 128 -6.13 19.08 6.29
CA ALA A 128 -6.09 20.10 5.24
C ALA A 128 -5.01 19.77 4.19
N GLY A 129 -3.82 19.34 4.62
CA GLY A 129 -2.78 18.84 3.74
C GLY A 129 -3.22 17.58 2.99
N ALA A 130 -3.91 16.66 3.65
CA ALA A 130 -4.48 15.47 3.00
C ALA A 130 -5.44 15.84 1.86
N ILE A 131 -6.39 16.77 2.10
CA ILE A 131 -7.31 17.27 1.07
C ILE A 131 -6.54 17.88 -0.11
N ALA A 132 -5.54 18.71 0.16
CA ALA A 132 -4.75 19.36 -0.88
C ALA A 132 -3.98 18.35 -1.74
N GLU A 133 -3.38 17.32 -1.13
CA GLU A 133 -2.70 16.26 -1.88
C GLU A 133 -3.66 15.39 -2.68
N TYR A 134 -4.83 15.05 -2.12
CA TYR A 134 -5.84 14.32 -2.85
C TYR A 134 -6.42 15.11 -4.02
N GLN A 135 -6.56 16.44 -3.91
CA GLN A 135 -6.98 17.29 -5.05
C GLN A 135 -5.96 17.22 -6.19
N ARG A 136 -4.67 17.33 -5.90
CA ARG A 136 -3.61 17.17 -6.91
C ARG A 136 -3.63 15.77 -7.51
N LEU A 137 -3.80 14.74 -6.68
CA LEU A 137 -3.91 13.36 -7.14
C LEU A 137 -5.15 13.17 -8.03
N LEU A 138 -6.27 13.81 -7.71
CA LEU A 138 -7.50 13.73 -8.49
C LEU A 138 -7.32 14.31 -9.89
N ASP A 139 -6.62 15.44 -10.00
CA ASP A 139 -6.32 16.06 -11.29
C ASP A 139 -5.45 15.14 -12.17
N ASP A 140 -4.45 14.49 -11.56
CA ASP A 140 -3.61 13.50 -12.24
C ASP A 140 -4.41 12.25 -12.65
N CYS A 141 -5.20 11.66 -11.73
CA CYS A 141 -6.05 10.51 -12.03
C CYS A 141 -7.06 10.82 -13.14
N ARG A 142 -7.69 12.00 -13.14
CA ARG A 142 -8.58 12.43 -14.22
C ARG A 142 -7.87 12.53 -15.56
N ARG A 143 -6.67 13.11 -15.58
CA ARG A 143 -5.85 13.27 -16.79
C ARG A 143 -5.39 11.92 -17.36
N ILE A 144 -4.96 10.99 -16.50
CA ILE A 144 -4.31 9.73 -16.89
C ILE A 144 -5.34 8.61 -17.13
N LEU A 145 -6.30 8.47 -16.22
CA LEU A 145 -7.22 7.32 -16.16
C LEU A 145 -8.63 7.67 -16.63
N GLY A 146 -8.98 8.96 -16.63
CA GLY A 146 -10.33 9.44 -16.95
C GLY A 146 -11.21 9.63 -15.70
N GLY A 147 -12.31 10.37 -15.90
CA GLY A 147 -13.22 10.78 -14.81
C GLY A 147 -13.95 9.63 -14.11
N ASP A 148 -14.27 8.57 -14.85
CA ASP A 148 -15.08 7.44 -14.37
C ASP A 148 -14.23 6.25 -13.90
N HIS A 149 -12.90 6.37 -13.94
CA HIS A 149 -12.02 5.29 -13.48
C HIS A 149 -12.17 5.07 -11.97
N PRO A 150 -12.16 3.81 -11.49
CA PRO A 150 -12.29 3.50 -10.05
C PRO A 150 -11.35 4.30 -9.16
N ASP A 151 -10.08 4.46 -9.54
CA ASP A 151 -9.10 5.21 -8.73
C ASP A 151 -9.40 6.72 -8.69
N THR A 152 -9.93 7.29 -9.78
CA THR A 152 -10.40 8.68 -9.81
C THR A 152 -11.58 8.88 -8.86
N LEU A 153 -12.54 7.95 -8.89
CA LEU A 153 -13.71 7.98 -8.01
C LEU A 153 -13.32 7.75 -6.54
N ASN A 154 -12.37 6.85 -6.27
CA ASN A 154 -11.85 6.60 -4.92
C ASN A 154 -11.16 7.86 -4.37
N THR A 155 -10.37 8.55 -5.20
CA THR A 155 -9.69 9.80 -4.82
C THR A 155 -10.70 10.89 -4.44
N ARG A 156 -11.80 11.03 -5.20
CA ARG A 156 -12.92 11.95 -4.84
C ARG A 156 -13.56 11.57 -3.51
N GLY A 157 -13.84 10.27 -3.32
CA GLY A 157 -14.39 9.75 -2.06
C GLY A 157 -13.51 10.10 -0.86
N ASN A 158 -12.20 10.02 -1.00
CA ASN A 158 -11.26 10.41 0.06
C ASN A 158 -11.30 11.92 0.35
N ILE A 159 -11.41 12.78 -0.66
CA ILE A 159 -11.59 14.23 -0.45
C ILE A 159 -12.88 14.50 0.32
N ALA A 160 -13.99 13.89 -0.11
CA ALA A 160 -15.28 14.03 0.57
C ALA A 160 -15.20 13.59 2.04
N ASN A 161 -14.54 12.46 2.30
CA ASN A 161 -14.33 11.93 3.63
C ASN A 161 -13.53 12.90 4.52
N TRP A 162 -12.40 13.44 4.03
CA TRP A 162 -11.59 14.39 4.79
C TRP A 162 -12.27 15.74 5.02
N ARG A 163 -13.05 16.22 4.05
CA ARG A 163 -13.89 17.41 4.24
C ARG A 163 -14.92 17.19 5.34
N GLY A 164 -15.59 16.04 5.34
CA GLY A 164 -16.52 15.64 6.40
C GLY A 164 -15.85 15.60 7.77
N HIS A 165 -14.67 14.97 7.89
CA HIS A 165 -13.88 14.94 9.13
C HIS A 165 -13.45 16.32 9.60
N SER A 166 -13.21 17.25 8.65
CA SER A 166 -12.82 18.63 8.94
C SER A 166 -14.01 19.56 9.22
N GLY A 167 -15.25 19.04 9.20
CA GLY A 167 -16.47 19.81 9.43
C GLY A 167 -17.03 20.53 8.20
N ASP A 168 -16.40 20.42 7.03
CA ASP A 168 -16.91 20.97 5.76
C ASP A 168 -17.89 19.98 5.10
N LEU A 169 -19.07 19.84 5.71
CA LEU A 169 -20.13 18.95 5.21
C LEU A 169 -20.65 19.39 3.84
N THR A 170 -20.67 20.69 3.57
CA THR A 170 -21.16 21.23 2.28
C THR A 170 -20.21 20.84 1.16
N GLY A 171 -18.90 21.03 1.37
CA GLY A 171 -17.88 20.60 0.42
C GLY A 171 -17.79 19.08 0.30
N ALA A 172 -18.10 18.31 1.35
CA ALA A 172 -18.14 16.85 1.28
C ALA A 172 -19.29 16.32 0.40
N ILE A 173 -20.48 16.93 0.47
CA ILE A 173 -21.64 16.53 -0.34
C ILE A 173 -21.47 16.92 -1.81
N ALA A 174 -20.73 17.99 -2.09
CA ALA A 174 -20.51 18.49 -3.43
C ALA A 174 -19.38 17.77 -4.21
N GLU A 175 -18.54 16.99 -3.52
CA GLU A 175 -17.38 16.31 -4.10
C GLU A 175 -17.74 15.09 -4.95
#